data_AF-A0A645H925-F1
#
_entry.id   AF-A0A645H925-F1
#
_cell.length_a   1.000
_cell.length_b   1.000
_cell.length_c   1.000
_cell.angle_alpha   90.00
_cell.angle_beta   90.00
_cell.angle_gamma   90.00
#
_symmetry.space_group_name_H-M   'P 1'
#
loop_
_entity.id
_entity.type
_entity.pdbx_description
1 polymer ?
#
loop_
_entity_poly.entity_id
_entity_poly.type
_entity_poly.pdbx_seq_one_letter_code
_entity_poly.pdbx_strand_id
1 'polypeptide(L)'
;MLAQEIRADILVITTGVEQVCIHFGKPNQQALDTVDVATMTRYMQEGHFPPGSMLPKIVASLAFLEHGGKRVIITTPECLPAALRGETGTHIVHS
;
A
#
# COMPACT_ATOMS: atom_id res chain seq x y z
N MET A 1 -9.80 4.93 20.22
CA MET A 1 -10.22 5.64 18.99
C MET A 1 -9.78 7.08 19.12
N LEU A 2 -8.72 7.50 18.40
CA LEU A 2 -8.27 8.90 18.32
C LEU A 2 -7.99 9.33 16.86
N ALA A 3 -8.01 8.39 15.91
CA ALA A 3 -7.71 8.64 14.50
C ALA A 3 -8.95 8.92 13.63
N GLN A 4 -10.16 8.93 14.22
CA GLN A 4 -11.41 9.15 13.47
C GLN A 4 -11.76 10.62 13.22
N GLU A 5 -11.00 11.59 13.78
CA GLU A 5 -11.33 13.02 13.65
C GLU A 5 -10.55 13.75 12.56
N ILE A 6 -9.49 13.14 12.03
CA ILE A 6 -8.73 13.72 10.93
C ILE A 6 -9.28 13.11 9.64
N ARG A 7 -10.07 13.87 8.89
CA ARG A 7 -10.49 13.53 7.51
C ARG A 7 -9.27 13.53 6.58
N ALA A 8 -8.35 12.60 6.81
CA ALA A 8 -7.14 12.47 6.03
C ALA A 8 -7.51 11.91 4.66
N ASP A 9 -7.12 12.64 3.61
CA ASP A 9 -7.30 12.19 2.23
C ASP A 9 -6.29 11.09 1.86
N ILE A 10 -5.10 11.14 2.45
CA ILE A 10 -3.97 10.27 2.12
C ILE A 10 -3.40 9.64 3.38
N LEU A 11 -3.21 8.32 3.34
CA LEU A 11 -2.40 7.58 4.31
C LEU A 11 -1.07 7.22 3.68
N VAL A 12 0.03 7.46 4.40
CA VAL A 12 1.38 7.07 3.99
C VAL A 12 1.93 6.07 4.99
N ILE A 13 2.43 4.93 4.49
CA ILE A 13 3.10 3.91 5.29
C ILE A 13 4.54 3.81 4.81
N THR A 14 5.49 4.16 5.67
CA THR A 14 6.92 3.97 5.39
C THR A 14 7.40 2.57 5.79
N THR A 15 8.20 1.92 4.94
CA THR A 15 8.72 0.55 5.15
C THR A 15 10.14 0.41 4.58
N GLY A 16 10.72 -0.78 4.66
CA GLY A 16 12.08 -1.06 4.14
C GLY A 16 12.15 -1.38 2.64
N VAL A 17 11.08 -1.18 1.88
CA VAL A 17 11.04 -1.40 0.43
C VAL A 17 10.38 -0.20 -0.25
N GLU A 18 10.87 0.14 -1.44
CA GLU A 18 10.35 1.26 -2.23
C GLU A 18 8.95 0.94 -2.75
N GLN A 19 8.71 -0.29 -3.20
CA GLN A 19 7.42 -0.74 -3.70
C GLN A 19 7.04 -2.09 -3.10
N VAL A 20 5.74 -2.30 -2.92
CA VAL A 20 5.17 -3.60 -2.61
C VAL A 20 5.31 -4.49 -3.83
N CYS A 21 5.70 -5.75 -3.64
CA CYS A 21 5.80 -6.71 -4.71
C CYS A 21 4.86 -7.90 -4.51
N ILE A 22 4.34 -8.44 -5.62
CA ILE A 22 3.85 -9.82 -5.67
C ILE A 22 5.00 -10.77 -6.03
N HIS A 23 4.85 -12.04 -5.69
CA HIS A 23 5.89 -13.07 -5.86
C HIS A 23 7.25 -12.66 -5.27
N PHE A 24 7.24 -12.02 -4.09
CA PHE A 24 8.44 -11.54 -3.43
C PHE A 24 9.50 -12.64 -3.25
N GLY A 25 10.74 -12.35 -3.63
CA GLY A 25 11.87 -13.29 -3.56
C GLY A 25 11.86 -14.40 -4.62
N LYS A 26 10.94 -14.36 -5.60
CA LYS A 26 10.86 -15.33 -6.70
C LYS A 26 11.34 -14.70 -8.03
N PRO A 27 11.72 -15.51 -9.04
CA PRO A 27 12.15 -15.00 -10.35
C PRO A 27 11.10 -14.15 -11.07
N ASN A 28 9.82 -14.38 -10.78
CA ASN A 28 8.70 -13.61 -11.32
C ASN A 28 8.22 -12.51 -10.36
N GLN A 29 9.09 -12.02 -9.47
CA GLN A 29 8.78 -10.89 -8.60
C GLN A 29 8.36 -9.68 -9.45
N GLN A 30 7.25 -9.06 -9.06
CA GLN A 30 6.73 -7.88 -9.76
C GLN A 30 6.40 -6.80 -8.74
N ALA A 31 7.01 -5.63 -8.90
CA ALA A 31 6.68 -4.44 -8.15
C ALA A 31 5.32 -3.88 -8.59
N LEU A 32 4.57 -3.35 -7.63
CA LEU A 32 3.27 -2.74 -7.85
C LEU A 32 3.41 -1.22 -7.79
N ASP A 33 3.11 -0.56 -8.91
CA ASP A 33 3.02 0.89 -9.00
C ASP A 33 1.66 1.35 -8.45
N THR A 34 0.72 1.72 -9.32
CA THR A 34 -0.65 2.04 -8.94
C THR A 34 -1.54 0.82 -9.12
N VAL A 35 -2.30 0.49 -8.08
CA VAL A 35 -3.20 -0.68 -8.03
C VAL A 35 -4.49 -0.30 -7.33
N ASP A 36 -5.60 -0.90 -7.77
CA ASP A 36 -6.90 -0.68 -7.15
C ASP A 36 -7.12 -1.58 -5.93
N VAL A 37 -8.14 -1.24 -5.13
CA VAL A 37 -8.57 -2.00 -3.95
C VAL A 37 -8.90 -3.45 -4.30
N ALA A 38 -9.56 -3.70 -5.44
CA ALA A 38 -9.97 -5.04 -5.85
C ALA A 38 -8.76 -5.94 -6.14
N THR A 39 -7.79 -5.43 -6.90
CA THR A 39 -6.54 -6.12 -7.24
C THR A 39 -5.72 -6.38 -5.99
N MET A 40 -5.58 -5.38 -5.12
CA MET A 40 -4.85 -5.54 -3.87
C MET A 40 -5.50 -6.58 -2.94
N THR A 41 -6.84 -6.60 -2.88
CA THR A 41 -7.60 -7.61 -2.12
C THR A 41 -7.41 -9.00 -2.69
N ARG A 42 -7.43 -9.15 -4.03
CA ARG A 42 -7.13 -10.43 -4.69
C ARG A 42 -5.73 -10.93 -4.34
N TYR A 43 -4.70 -10.08 -4.47
CA TYR A 43 -3.33 -10.47 -4.13
C TYR A 43 -3.15 -10.82 -2.65
N MET A 44 -3.90 -10.16 -1.78
CA MET A 44 -3.95 -10.51 -0.36
C MET A 44 -4.53 -11.92 -0.15
N GLN A 45 -5.62 -12.27 -0.82
CA GLN A 45 -6.25 -13.59 -0.76
C GLN A 45 -5.39 -14.69 -1.39
N GLU A 46 -4.63 -14.36 -2.45
CA GLU A 46 -3.65 -15.24 -3.09
C GLU A 46 -2.40 -15.48 -2.22
N GLY A 47 -2.27 -14.78 -1.08
CA GLY A 47 -1.18 -15.00 -0.12
C GLY A 47 0.15 -14.38 -0.54
N HIS A 48 0.14 -13.33 -1.37
CA HIS A 48 1.38 -12.67 -1.80
C HIS A 48 2.10 -11.90 -0.69
N PHE A 49 1.39 -11.55 0.39
CA PHE A 49 1.91 -10.68 1.44
C PHE A 49 2.18 -11.47 2.74
N PRO A 50 3.43 -11.48 3.26
CA PRO A 50 3.74 -12.20 4.48
C PRO A 50 3.01 -11.64 5.72
N PRO A 51 2.47 -12.50 6.61
CA PRO A 51 1.68 -12.08 7.78
C PRO A 51 2.46 -11.26 8.81
N GLY A 52 3.78 -11.47 8.92
CA GLY A 52 4.64 -10.77 9.87
C GLY A 52 5.14 -9.40 9.42
N SER A 53 4.86 -8.97 8.18
CA SER A 53 5.45 -7.74 7.64
C SER A 53 4.51 -6.95 6.73
N MET A 54 4.23 -7.46 5.54
CA MET A 54 3.52 -6.69 4.51
C MET A 54 2.00 -6.81 4.65
N LEU A 55 1.47 -7.98 5.03
CA LEU A 55 0.03 -8.18 5.16
C LEU A 55 -0.64 -7.19 6.13
N PRO A 56 -0.10 -6.89 7.33
CA PRO A 56 -0.72 -5.89 8.21
C PRO A 56 -0.79 -4.50 7.58
N LYS A 57 0.18 -4.14 6.73
CA LYS A 57 0.20 -2.86 6.01
C LYS A 57 -0.89 -2.82 4.95
N ILE A 58 -1.07 -3.90 4.21
CA ILE A 58 -2.14 -4.02 3.21
C ILE A 58 -3.51 -3.98 3.88
N VAL A 59 -3.72 -4.73 4.97
CA VAL A 59 -4.98 -4.71 5.72
C VAL A 59 -5.31 -3.29 6.22
N ALA A 60 -4.32 -2.59 6.81
CA ALA A 60 -4.51 -1.21 7.26
C ALA A 60 -4.82 -0.24 6.10
N SER A 61 -4.18 -0.46 4.94
CA SER A 61 -4.40 0.35 3.73
C SER A 61 -5.81 0.18 3.19
N LEU A 62 -6.26 -1.07 3.06
CA LEU A 62 -7.61 -1.39 2.59
C LEU A 62 -8.66 -0.85 3.56
N ALA A 63 -8.45 -1.03 4.87
CA ALA A 63 -9.34 -0.48 5.89
C ALA A 63 -9.42 1.06 5.81
N PHE A 64 -8.30 1.76 5.63
CA PHE A 64 -8.32 3.22 5.48
C PHE A 64 -9.14 3.68 4.26
N LEU A 65 -8.98 2.99 3.12
CA LEU A 65 -9.73 3.28 1.89
C LEU A 65 -11.22 2.96 2.04
N GLU A 66 -11.57 1.89 2.75
CA GLU A 66 -12.96 1.53 3.07
C GLU A 66 -13.63 2.59 3.95
N HIS A 67 -12.89 3.22 4.86
CA HIS A 67 -13.40 4.29 5.74
C HIS A 67 -13.40 5.69 5.10
N GLY A 68 -13.28 5.78 3.77
CA GLY A 68 -13.40 7.04 3.02
C GLY A 68 -12.08 7.75 2.72
N GLY A 69 -10.94 7.12 3.02
CA GLY A 69 -9.64 7.57 2.52
C GLY A 69 -9.57 7.52 0.99
N LYS A 70 -8.84 8.45 0.37
CA LYS A 70 -8.77 8.57 -1.09
C LYS A 70 -7.60 7.81 -1.70
N ARG A 71 -6.46 7.75 -1.00
CA ARG A 71 -5.23 7.12 -1.49
C ARG A 71 -4.37 6.60 -0.35
N VAL A 72 -3.73 5.47 -0.57
CA VAL A 72 -2.64 4.99 0.29
C VAL A 72 -1.33 4.94 -0.49
N ILE A 73 -0.24 5.30 0.17
CA ILE A 73 1.11 5.24 -0.38
C ILE A 73 1.96 4.36 0.52
N ILE A 74 2.59 3.34 -0.05
CA ILE A 74 3.57 2.50 0.65
C ILE A 74 4.93 2.68 -0.02
N THR A 75 5.94 3.12 0.73
CA THR A 75 7.27 3.46 0.19
C THR A 75 8.32 3.44 1.31
N THR A 76 9.60 3.69 1.00
CA THR A 76 10.61 4.01 2.02
C THR A 76 10.56 5.48 2.47
N PRO A 77 11.10 5.83 3.65
CA PRO A 77 11.24 7.22 4.09
C PRO A 77 12.00 8.09 3.08
N GLU A 78 13.03 7.55 2.44
CA GLU A 78 13.89 8.27 1.50
C GLU A 78 13.13 8.62 0.21
N CYS A 79 12.29 7.69 -0.26
CA CYS A 79 11.50 7.87 -1.47
C CYS A 79 10.20 8.66 -1.24
N LEU A 80 9.85 8.98 0.01
CA LEU A 80 8.58 9.63 0.36
C LEU A 80 8.30 10.92 -0.43
N PRO A 81 9.25 11.88 -0.60
CA PRO A 81 8.98 13.09 -1.38
C PRO A 81 8.62 12.79 -2.83
N ALA A 82 9.28 11.81 -3.46
CA ALA A 82 9.00 11.38 -4.83
C ALA A 82 7.67 10.61 -4.93
N ALA A 83 7.38 9.76 -3.95
CA ALA A 83 6.13 9.02 -3.89
C ALA A 83 4.91 9.93 -3.71
N LEU A 84 5.03 11.03 -2.95
CA LEU A 84 3.98 12.05 -2.83
C LEU A 84 3.68 12.73 -4.18
N ARG A 85 4.69 12.86 -5.06
CA ARG A 85 4.52 13.35 -6.43
C ARG A 85 4.02 12.29 -7.41
N GLY A 86 3.91 11.03 -6.98
CA GLY A 86 3.48 9.90 -7.82
C GLY A 86 4.59 9.36 -8.73
N GLU A 87 5.85 9.63 -8.43
CA GLU A 87 7.01 9.21 -9.23
C GLU A 87 7.52 7.82 -8.86
N THR A 88 7.18 7.34 -7.66
CA THR A 88 7.58 6.03 -7.12
C THR A 88 6.61 5.60 -6.00
N GLY A 89 6.86 4.44 -5.39
CA GLY A 89 6.02 3.86 -4.35
C GLY A 89 4.91 2.99 -4.91
N THR A 90 4.21 2.32 -4.01
CA THR A 90 2.95 1.64 -4.35
C THR A 90 1.79 2.55 -3.96
N HIS A 91 0.93 2.84 -4.93
CA HIS A 91 -0.28 3.63 -4.74
C HIS A 91 -1.52 2.75 -4.79
N ILE A 92 -2.27 2.74 -3.69
CA ILE A 92 -3.54 2.02 -3.61
C ILE A 92 -4.66 3.05 -3.69
N VAL A 93 -5.54 2.90 -4.68
CA VAL A 93 -6.63 3.85 -4.98
C VAL A 93 -7.93 3.10 -5.23
N HIS A 94 -9.05 3.84 -5.20
CA HIS A 94 -10.31 3.35 -5.76
C HIS A 94 -10.23 3.39 -7.30
N SER A 95 -10.78 2.38 -7.96
CA SER A 95 -10.90 2.27 -9.42
C SER A 95 -11.89 3.26 -10.01
#